data_AF-A0AAV2ICS3-F1
#
_entry.id   AF-A0AAV2ICS3-F1
#
_cell.length_a   1.000
_cell.length_b   1.000
_cell.length_c   1.000
_cell.angle_alpha   90.00
_cell.angle_beta   90.00
_cell.angle_gamma   90.00
#
_symmetry.space_group_name_H-M   'P 1'
#
loop_
_entity.id
_entity.type
_entity.pdbx_description
1 polymer ?
#
loop_
_entity_poly.entity_id
_entity_poly.type
_entity_poly.pdbx_seq_one_letter_code
_entity_poly.pdbx_strand_id
1 'polypeptide(L)'
;PSVNQVFTLDFESKPLYMDADYSLSLNVQPVEIVYDEHSISEVTAFFQLPHGGLDIKSAAVQQLTNVANVSKAGLQHIIETHTTVHIALNMRSPYIVVPEYGTLHR
;
A
#
# COMPACT_ATOMS: atom_id res chain seq x y z
N PRO A 1 15.78 -18.83 10.16
CA PRO A 1 15.54 -17.65 9.31
C PRO A 1 14.30 -16.88 9.78
N SER A 2 14.50 -15.76 10.47
CA SER A 2 13.41 -14.87 10.89
C SER A 2 12.89 -14.12 9.67
N VAL A 3 11.66 -14.44 9.24
CA VAL A 3 10.95 -13.65 8.24
C VAL A 3 10.72 -12.27 8.85
N ASN A 4 11.33 -11.22 8.26
CA ASN A 4 11.08 -9.85 8.69
C ASN A 4 9.73 -9.40 8.12
N GLN A 5 8.65 -9.70 8.84
CA GLN A 5 7.29 -9.31 8.46
C GLN A 5 7.08 -7.83 8.77
N VAL A 6 6.97 -7.01 7.73
CA VAL A 6 6.74 -5.56 7.85
C VAL A 6 5.26 -5.19 7.99
N PHE A 7 4.35 -6.12 7.67
CA PHE A 7 2.91 -5.97 7.94
C PHE A 7 2.23 -7.33 8.20
N THR A 8 1.08 -7.29 8.87
CA THR A 8 0.14 -8.41 9.00
C THR A 8 -1.27 -7.94 8.65
N LEU A 9 -2.03 -8.80 7.97
CA LEU A 9 -3.40 -8.55 7.55
C LEU A 9 -4.27 -9.74 7.98
N ASP A 10 -5.27 -9.47 8.82
CA ASP A 10 -6.23 -10.45 9.29
C ASP A 10 -7.63 -10.07 8.81
N PHE A 11 -8.32 -11.03 8.18
CA PHE A 11 -9.69 -10.86 7.68
C PHE A 11 -10.59 -11.95 8.24
N GLU A 12 -11.74 -11.53 8.78
CA GLU A 12 -12.75 -12.43 9.32
C GLU A 12 -14.12 -12.13 8.71
N SER A 13 -14.89 -13.20 8.45
CA SER A 13 -16.30 -13.13 8.08
C SER A 13 -17.13 -13.61 9.27
N LYS A 14 -18.10 -12.80 9.72
CA LYS A 14 -18.90 -13.01 10.94
C LYS A 14 -18.02 -13.27 12.18
N PRO A 15 -17.17 -12.30 12.58
CA PRO A 15 -16.30 -12.41 13.74
C PRO A 15 -17.07 -12.79 15.02
N LEU A 16 -16.48 -13.64 15.86
CA LEU A 16 -17.16 -14.22 17.03
C LEU A 16 -17.43 -13.20 18.16
N TYR A 17 -16.57 -12.20 18.31
CA TYR A 17 -16.59 -11.28 19.46
C TYR A 17 -17.01 -9.85 19.09
N MET A 18 -17.59 -9.67 17.91
CA MET A 18 -17.87 -8.35 17.35
C MET A 18 -19.17 -8.38 16.53
N ASP A 19 -20.00 -7.36 16.72
CA ASP A 19 -21.23 -7.21 15.94
C ASP A 19 -20.90 -6.56 14.58
N ALA A 20 -20.40 -7.39 13.66
CA ALA A 20 -20.06 -7.01 12.30
C ALA A 20 -20.22 -8.21 11.35
N ASP A 21 -20.48 -7.94 10.07
CA ASP A 21 -20.48 -8.96 9.02
C ASP A 21 -19.05 -9.31 8.61
N TYR A 22 -18.14 -8.32 8.65
CA TYR A 22 -16.73 -8.48 8.29
C TYR A 22 -15.83 -7.69 9.25
N SER A 23 -14.66 -8.26 9.56
CA SER A 23 -13.59 -7.58 10.30
C SER A 23 -12.29 -7.62 9.51
N LEU A 24 -11.61 -6.48 9.43
CA LEU A 24 -10.32 -6.31 8.77
C LEU A 24 -9.35 -5.64 9.74
N SER A 25 -8.26 -6.33 10.07
CA SER A 25 -7.19 -5.80 10.91
C SER A 25 -5.89 -5.74 10.12
N LEU A 26 -5.25 -4.57 10.08
CA LEU A 26 -3.96 -4.36 9.45
C LEU A 26 -2.99 -3.79 10.49
N ASN A 27 -1.85 -4.47 10.66
CA ASN A 27 -0.75 -4.01 11.51
C ASN A 27 0.49 -3.79 10.65
N VAL A 28 1.16 -2.66 10.81
CA VAL A 28 2.32 -2.25 10.01
C VAL A 28 3.46 -1.84 10.93
N GLN A 29 4.61 -2.49 10.77
CA GLN A 29 5.85 -2.12 11.46
C GLN A 29 6.41 -0.81 10.90
N PRO A 30 7.19 -0.02 11.69
CA PRO A 30 7.85 1.16 11.16
C PRO A 30 8.76 0.75 10.01
N VAL A 31 8.51 1.29 8.83
CA VAL A 31 9.37 1.08 7.67
C VAL A 31 10.41 2.19 7.64
N GLU A 32 11.69 1.81 7.62
CA GLU A 32 12.81 2.70 7.37
C GLU A 32 13.05 2.79 5.86
N ILE A 33 12.98 3.99 5.32
CA ILE A 33 13.26 4.26 3.90
C ILE A 33 14.60 4.97 3.84
N VAL A 34 15.63 4.30 3.30
CA VAL A 34 16.95 4.92 3.15
C VAL A 34 17.12 5.42 1.72
N TYR A 35 17.47 6.69 1.58
CA TYR A 35 17.87 7.26 0.30
C TYR A 35 19.29 6.79 -0.05
N ASP A 36 19.44 6.28 -1.27
CA ASP A 36 20.72 5.99 -1.89
C ASP A 36 20.69 6.53 -3.32
N GLU A 37 21.63 7.43 -3.63
CA GLU A 37 21.69 8.16 -4.89
C GLU A 37 21.78 7.20 -6.09
N HIS A 38 22.61 6.17 -5.99
CA HIS A 38 22.77 5.18 -7.06
C HIS A 38 21.48 4.42 -7.31
N SER A 39 20.84 3.92 -6.25
CA SER A 39 19.58 3.18 -6.34
C SER A 39 18.47 4.04 -6.96
N ILE A 40 18.35 5.31 -6.55
CA ILE A 40 17.37 6.24 -7.10
C ILE A 40 17.68 6.60 -8.55
N SER A 41 18.95 6.78 -8.90
CA SER A 41 19.39 7.06 -10.27
C SER A 41 19.02 5.91 -11.22
N GLU A 42 19.33 4.67 -10.84
CA GLU A 42 19.02 3.47 -11.64
C GLU A 42 17.51 3.25 -11.79
N VAL A 43 16.75 3.39 -10.70
CA VAL A 43 15.28 3.32 -10.75
C VAL A 43 14.72 4.41 -11.67
N THR A 44 15.23 5.64 -11.54
CA THR A 44 14.79 6.76 -12.37
C THR A 44 15.13 6.52 -13.83
N ALA A 45 16.33 6.02 -14.15
CA ALA A 45 16.74 5.67 -15.51
C ALA A 45 15.89 4.53 -16.09
N PHE A 46 15.56 3.51 -15.30
CA PHE A 46 14.66 2.42 -15.71
C PHE A 46 13.26 2.92 -16.08
N PHE A 47 12.71 3.86 -15.31
CA PHE A 47 11.39 4.43 -15.56
C PHE A 47 11.40 5.64 -16.53
N GLN A 48 12.58 6.12 -16.93
CA GLN A 48 12.73 7.05 -18.05
C GLN A 48 12.50 6.31 -19.36
N LEU A 49 11.23 6.25 -19.77
CA LEU A 49 10.81 5.57 -20.98
C LEU A 49 11.38 6.30 -22.22
N PRO A 50 12.16 5.62 -23.09
CA PRO A 50 12.57 6.20 -24.36
C PRO A 50 11.32 6.45 -25.19
N HIS A 51 11.05 7.71 -25.51
CA HIS A 51 9.96 8.24 -26.34
C HIS A 51 8.92 7.20 -26.83
N GLY A 52 7.93 6.94 -25.98
CA GLY A 52 6.89 5.91 -26.17
C GLY A 52 6.06 5.61 -24.90
N GLY A 53 6.49 6.12 -23.74
CA GLY A 53 5.96 5.81 -22.41
C GLY A 53 4.59 6.38 -22.00
N LEU A 54 3.76 6.79 -22.94
CA LEU A 54 2.39 7.24 -22.63
C LEU A 54 1.53 6.08 -22.14
N ASP A 55 1.76 4.86 -22.64
CA ASP A 55 0.89 3.70 -22.42
C ASP A 55 0.90 3.19 -20.96
N ILE A 56 2.07 3.12 -20.32
CA ILE A 56 2.19 2.60 -18.94
C ILE A 56 1.54 3.55 -17.93
N LYS A 57 1.73 4.87 -18.10
CA LYS A 57 1.11 5.86 -17.21
C LYS A 57 -0.41 5.85 -17.37
N SER A 58 -0.92 5.77 -18.61
CA SER A 58 -2.36 5.62 -18.84
C SER A 58 -2.90 4.31 -18.27
N ALA A 59 -2.18 3.19 -18.45
CA ALA A 59 -2.59 1.89 -17.92
C ALA A 59 -2.64 1.89 -16.38
N ALA A 60 -1.64 2.48 -15.72
CA ALA A 60 -1.61 2.62 -14.27
C ALA A 60 -2.76 3.50 -13.75
N VAL A 61 -3.00 4.67 -14.39
CA VAL A 61 -4.13 5.54 -14.05
C VAL A 61 -5.47 4.81 -14.25
N GLN A 62 -5.59 4.05 -15.33
CA GLN A 62 -6.80 3.26 -15.61
C GLN A 62 -7.01 2.16 -14.56
N GLN A 63 -5.96 1.46 -14.13
CA GLN A 63 -6.04 0.47 -13.05
C GLN A 63 -6.45 1.10 -11.72
N LEU A 64 -5.85 2.24 -11.35
CA LEU A 64 -6.22 2.97 -10.13
C LEU A 64 -7.67 3.45 -10.19
N THR A 65 -8.12 3.95 -11.34
CA THR A 65 -9.51 4.36 -11.56
C THR A 65 -10.46 3.17 -11.44
N ASN A 66 -10.09 2.01 -11.97
CA ASN A 66 -10.87 0.78 -11.84
C ASN A 66 -10.96 0.33 -10.38
N VAL A 67 -9.86 0.36 -9.62
CA VAL A 67 -9.86 0.06 -8.18
C VAL A 67 -10.78 1.02 -7.44
N ALA A 68 -10.67 2.33 -7.70
CA ALA A 68 -11.54 3.34 -7.09
C ALA A 68 -13.02 3.12 -7.42
N ASN A 69 -13.35 2.76 -8.66
CA ASN A 69 -14.71 2.47 -9.09
C ASN A 69 -15.27 1.22 -8.40
N VAL A 70 -14.48 0.13 -8.31
CA VAL A 70 -14.89 -1.09 -7.62
C VAL A 70 -15.05 -0.84 -6.11
N SER A 71 -14.13 -0.09 -5.49
CA SER A 71 -14.24 0.30 -4.09
C SER A 71 -15.50 1.12 -3.83
N LYS A 72 -15.81 2.10 -4.68
CA LYS A 72 -17.04 2.91 -4.57
C LYS A 72 -18.29 2.04 -4.69
N ALA A 73 -18.34 1.15 -5.69
CA ALA A 73 -19.47 0.24 -5.87
C ALA A 73 -19.64 -0.72 -4.69
N GLY A 74 -18.53 -1.25 -4.15
CA GLY A 74 -18.55 -2.09 -2.96
C GLY A 74 -19.06 -1.35 -1.72
N LEU A 75 -18.61 -0.12 -1.49
CA LEU A 75 -19.11 0.71 -0.38
C LEU A 75 -20.61 1.04 -0.55
N GLN A 76 -21.05 1.37 -1.76
CA GLN A 76 -22.47 1.59 -2.05
C GLN A 76 -23.30 0.33 -1.76
N HIS A 77 -22.83 -0.83 -2.21
CA HIS A 77 -23.49 -2.10 -1.95
C HIS A 77 -23.58 -2.39 -0.44
N ILE A 78 -22.48 -2.20 0.31
CA ILE A 78 -22.43 -2.36 1.77
C ILE A 78 -23.47 -1.47 2.47
N ILE A 79 -23.63 -0.22 2.02
CA ILE A 79 -24.66 0.69 2.54
C ILE A 79 -26.07 0.15 2.26
N GLU A 80 -26.35 -0.26 1.01
CA GLU A 80 -27.66 -0.78 0.60
C GLU A 80 -28.04 -2.07 1.36
N THR A 81 -27.08 -2.96 1.58
CA THR A 81 -27.27 -4.23 2.28
C THR A 81 -27.20 -4.12 3.80
N HIS A 82 -26.99 -2.91 4.34
CA HIS A 82 -26.78 -2.66 5.77
C HIS A 82 -25.66 -3.53 6.36
N THR A 83 -24.64 -3.82 5.54
CA THR A 83 -23.50 -4.64 5.95
C THR A 83 -22.59 -3.85 6.87
N THR A 84 -22.25 -4.43 8.01
CA THR A 84 -21.38 -3.80 9.00
C THR A 84 -19.94 -4.30 8.84
N VAL A 85 -19.01 -3.38 8.58
CA VAL A 85 -17.58 -3.71 8.44
C VAL A 85 -16.78 -2.99 9.53
N HIS A 86 -16.03 -3.76 10.30
CA HIS A 86 -15.10 -3.23 11.29
C HIS A 86 -13.67 -3.18 10.72
N ILE A 87 -13.01 -2.02 10.81
CA ILE A 87 -11.66 -1.81 10.30
C ILE A 87 -10.75 -1.35 11.45
N ALA A 88 -9.69 -2.11 11.72
CA ALA A 88 -8.65 -1.78 12.69
C ALA A 88 -7.32 -1.56 11.98
N LEU A 89 -6.81 -0.33 12.03
CA LEU A 89 -5.53 0.07 11.42
C LEU A 89 -4.52 0.43 12.51
N ASN A 90 -3.48 -0.39 12.66
CA ASN A 90 -2.34 -0.11 13.52
C ASN A 90 -1.10 0.11 12.66
N MET A 91 -0.66 1.36 12.54
CA MET A 91 0.47 1.72 11.69
C MET A 91 1.40 2.66 12.45
N ARG A 92 2.67 2.28 12.53
CA ARG A 92 3.72 3.19 13.00
C ARG A 92 4.22 4.01 11.80
N SER A 93 4.52 5.30 12.05
CA SER A 93 4.98 6.19 10.98
C SER A 93 6.25 5.64 10.33
N PRO A 94 6.34 5.58 9.00
CA PRO A 94 7.63 5.42 8.33
C PRO A 94 8.49 6.65 8.55
N TYR A 95 9.81 6.51 8.37
CA TYR A 95 10.75 7.62 8.33
C TYR A 95 11.74 7.46 7.18
N ILE A 96 12.23 8.60 6.68
CA ILE A 96 13.20 8.67 5.59
C ILE A 96 14.55 9.07 6.16
N VAL A 97 15.58 8.30 5.83
CA VAL A 97 16.98 8.61 6.14
C VAL A 97 17.67 9.08 4.87
N VAL A 98 18.26 10.26 4.92
CA VAL A 98 19.07 10.81 3.84
C VAL A 98 20.52 10.89 4.33
N PRO A 99 21.43 10.03 3.82
CA PRO A 99 22.85 10.10 4.17
C PRO A 99 23.46 11.44 3.75
N GLU A 100 24.38 11.97 4.56
CA GLU A 100 25.06 13.25 4.29
C GLU A 100 25.74 13.29 2.91
N TYR A 101 26.29 12.15 2.47
CA TYR A 101 27.00 12.01 1.20
C TYR A 101 26.16 11.35 0.10
N GLY A 102 24.84 11.23 0.28
CA GLY A 102 23.95 10.66 -0.74
C GLY A 102 24.02 9.13 -0.88
N THR A 103 24.92 8.44 -0.19
CA THR A 103 25.03 6.97 -0.20
C THR A 103 25.34 6.41 1.18
N LEU A 104 24.93 5.16 1.41
CA LEU A 104 25.29 4.38 2.60
C LEU A 104 26.65 3.70 2.49
N HIS A 105 27.17 3.54 1.27
CA HIS A 105 28.46 2.90 1.01
C HIS A 105 29.56 3.97 0.94
N ARG A 106 30.68 3.73 1.61
CA ARG A 106 31.86 4.61 1.58
C ARG A 106 32.93 4.03 0.66
#